data_AF-A0A1I7W471-F1
#
_entry.id   AF-A0A1I7W471-F1
#
_cell.length_a   1.000
_cell.length_b   1.000
_cell.length_c   1.000
_cell.angle_alpha   90.00
_cell.angle_beta   90.00
_cell.angle_gamma   90.00
#
_symmetry.space_group_name_H-M   'P 1'
#
loop_
_entity.id
_entity.type
_entity.pdbx_description
1 polymer ?
#
loop_
_entity_poly.entity_id
_entity_poly.type
_entity_poly.pdbx_seq_one_letter_code
_entity_poly.pdbx_strand_id
1 'polypeptide(L)'
;MAFTIIESIKPVKDRLEELLNEVKTVDIQSQDLALPIHERLQINENKDRLINEKILRLQMCIDSIEALNKQWIEWAQKSKIKKEDEESYEQIAKGSEMFSY
;
A
#
# COMPACT_ATOMS: atom_id res chain seq x y z
N MET A 1 9.29 4.06 14.53
CA MET A 1 8.41 3.01 13.98
C MET A 1 7.16 3.59 13.33
N ALA A 2 6.19 4.18 14.03
CA ALA A 2 5.01 4.78 13.38
C ALA A 2 5.37 5.86 12.33
N PHE A 3 6.31 6.76 12.67
CA PHE A 3 6.85 7.77 11.74
C PHE A 3 7.46 7.12 10.48
N THR A 4 8.22 6.04 10.64
CA THR A 4 8.85 5.28 9.56
C THR A 4 7.82 4.63 8.62
N ILE A 5 6.70 4.12 9.16
CA ILE A 5 5.60 3.55 8.36
C ILE A 5 4.90 4.64 7.55
N ILE A 6 4.66 5.80 8.18
CA ILE A 6 4.03 6.97 7.53
C ILE A 6 4.94 7.56 6.43
N GLU A 7 6.26 7.57 6.62
CA GLU A 7 7.18 7.98 5.56
C GLU A 7 7.23 6.97 4.41
N SER A 8 7.10 5.67 4.72
CA SER A 8 7.15 4.59 3.72
C SER A 8 5.90 4.53 2.83
N ILE A 9 4.73 4.97 3.31
CA ILE A 9 3.49 4.96 2.51
C ILE A 9 3.43 6.12 1.49
N LYS A 10 4.09 7.25 1.76
CA LYS A 10 4.10 8.42 0.86
C LYS A 10 4.54 8.07 -0.57
N PRO A 11 5.72 7.46 -0.81
CA PRO A 11 6.14 7.13 -2.17
C PRO A 11 5.22 6.11 -2.85
N VAL A 12 4.57 5.22 -2.08
CA VAL A 12 3.60 4.24 -2.62
C VAL A 12 2.33 4.95 -3.09
N LYS A 13 1.85 5.93 -2.33
CA LYS A 13 0.72 6.79 -2.71
C LYS A 13 1.03 7.58 -3.99
N ASP A 14 2.19 8.23 -4.03
CA ASP A 14 2.57 9.07 -5.19
C ASP A 14 2.67 8.21 -6.47
N ARG A 15 3.27 7.01 -6.35
CA ARG A 15 3.35 6.04 -7.45
C ARG A 15 1.98 5.53 -7.90
N LEU A 16 1.03 5.35 -6.98
CA LEU A 16 -0.34 4.96 -7.31
C LEU A 16 -1.09 6.09 -8.03
N GLU A 17 -0.96 7.33 -7.56
CA GLU A 17 -1.57 8.51 -8.20
C GLU A 17 -1.04 8.70 -9.63
N GLU A 18 0.28 8.57 -9.82
CA GLU A 18 0.91 8.60 -11.15
C GLU A 18 0.35 7.49 -12.04
N LEU A 19 0.29 6.25 -11.55
CA LEU A 19 -0.22 5.12 -12.30
C LEU A 19 -1.70 5.28 -12.69
N LEU A 20 -2.52 5.84 -11.81
CA LEU A 20 -3.92 6.13 -12.12
C LEU A 20 -4.05 7.20 -13.20
N ASN A 21 -3.17 8.20 -13.21
CA ASN A 21 -3.12 9.19 -14.28
C ASN A 21 -2.68 8.56 -15.60
N GLU A 22 -1.67 7.69 -15.58
CA GLU A 22 -1.25 6.94 -16.76
C GLU A 22 -2.41 6.10 -17.33
N VAL A 23 -3.12 5.33 -16.48
CA VAL A 23 -4.24 4.47 -16.90
C VAL A 23 -5.35 5.28 -17.57
N LYS A 24 -5.66 6.49 -17.08
CA LYS A 24 -6.66 7.37 -17.71
C LYS A 24 -6.27 7.80 -19.13
N THR A 25 -4.97 7.83 -19.43
CA THR A 25 -4.45 8.22 -20.75
C THR A 25 -4.21 7.03 -21.68
N VAL A 26 -4.35 5.79 -21.20
CA VAL A 26 -4.21 4.61 -22.04
C VAL A 26 -5.35 4.58 -23.05
N ASP A 27 -4.99 4.68 -24.33
CA ASP A 27 -5.94 4.59 -25.42
C ASP A 27 -6.34 3.12 -25.68
N ILE A 28 -7.52 2.76 -25.19
CA ILE A 28 -8.16 1.45 -25.41
C ILE A 28 -9.22 1.52 -26.52
N GLN A 29 -9.26 2.59 -27.32
CA GLN A 29 -10.25 2.76 -28.38
C GLN A 29 -10.25 1.57 -29.35
N SER A 30 -11.42 1.35 -29.97
CA SER A 30 -11.67 0.30 -30.95
C SER A 30 -10.73 0.43 -32.16
N GLN A 31 -10.39 -0.71 -32.77
CA GLN A 31 -9.50 -0.75 -33.93
C GLN A 31 -10.01 0.14 -35.07
N ASP A 32 -9.08 0.85 -35.69
CA ASP A 32 -9.33 1.46 -37.00
C ASP A 32 -9.43 0.35 -38.05
N LEU A 33 -10.66 0.11 -38.53
CA LEU A 33 -10.95 -0.91 -39.52
C LEU A 33 -10.37 -0.57 -40.91
N ALA A 34 -9.93 0.67 -41.13
CA ALA A 34 -9.25 1.08 -42.36
C ALA A 34 -7.81 0.53 -42.43
N LEU A 35 -7.23 0.11 -41.30
CA LEU A 35 -5.85 -0.40 -41.27
C LEU A 35 -5.73 -1.84 -41.80
N PRO A 36 -4.58 -2.20 -42.40
CA PRO A 36 -4.24 -3.58 -42.73
C PRO A 36 -4.34 -4.52 -41.50
N ILE A 37 -4.67 -5.79 -41.75
CA ILE A 37 -4.85 -6.79 -40.68
C ILE A 37 -3.58 -6.95 -39.82
N HIS A 38 -2.41 -6.96 -40.45
CA HIS A 38 -1.13 -7.13 -39.74
C HIS A 38 -0.81 -5.96 -38.79
N GLU A 39 -1.10 -4.72 -39.21
CA GLU A 39 -0.93 -3.54 -38.35
C GLU A 39 -1.91 -3.57 -37.18
N ARG A 40 -3.16 -3.97 -37.42
CA ARG A 40 -4.16 -4.15 -36.35
C ARG A 40 -3.74 -5.18 -35.30
N LEU A 41 -3.16 -6.31 -35.73
CA LEU A 41 -2.64 -7.32 -34.83
C LEU A 41 -1.49 -6.77 -33.97
N GLN A 42 -0.53 -6.09 -34.59
CA GLN A 42 0.60 -5.50 -33.88
C GLN A 42 0.15 -4.42 -32.87
N ILE A 43 -0.85 -3.60 -33.23
CA ILE A 43 -1.44 -2.61 -32.32
C ILE A 43 -2.08 -3.31 -31.12
N ASN A 44 -2.84 -4.39 -31.34
CA ASN A 44 -3.46 -5.14 -30.24
C ASN A 44 -2.43 -5.78 -29.31
N GLU A 45 -1.41 -6.44 -29.85
CA GLU A 45 -0.34 -7.04 -29.04
C GLU A 45 0.37 -5.99 -28.18
N ASN A 46 0.62 -4.80 -28.74
CA ASN A 46 1.20 -3.69 -28.01
C ASN A 46 0.26 -3.17 -26.91
N LYS A 47 -1.05 -3.08 -27.18
CA LYS A 47 -2.08 -2.70 -26.18
C LYS A 47 -2.16 -3.72 -25.05
N ASP A 48 -2.20 -5.01 -25.36
CA ASP A 48 -2.24 -6.08 -24.38
C ASP A 48 -0.99 -6.05 -23.49
N ARG A 49 0.19 -5.85 -24.08
CA ARG A 49 1.44 -5.69 -23.32
C ARG A 49 1.37 -4.49 -22.38
N LEU A 50 0.89 -3.35 -22.86
CA LEU A 50 0.75 -2.13 -22.07
C LEU A 50 -0.22 -2.32 -20.90
N ILE A 51 -1.37 -2.94 -21.14
CA ILE A 51 -2.38 -3.24 -20.10
C ILE A 51 -1.77 -4.16 -19.04
N ASN A 52 -1.11 -5.24 -19.45
CA ASN A 52 -0.46 -6.17 -18.53
C ASN A 52 0.62 -5.50 -17.68
N GLU A 53 1.41 -4.59 -18.26
CA GLU A 53 2.38 -3.78 -17.52
C GLU A 53 1.69 -2.92 -16.44
N LYS A 54 0.57 -2.26 -16.77
CA LYS A 54 -0.17 -1.45 -15.78
C LYS A 54 -0.78 -2.30 -14.67
N ILE A 55 -1.33 -3.47 -15.00
CA ILE A 55 -1.84 -4.44 -14.03
C ILE A 55 -0.74 -4.86 -13.05
N LEU A 56 0.44 -5.20 -13.57
CA LEU A 56 1.58 -5.60 -12.73
C LEU A 56 2.01 -4.46 -11.80
N ARG A 57 2.10 -3.23 -12.31
CA ARG A 57 2.44 -2.07 -11.48
C ARG A 57 1.40 -1.79 -10.39
N LEU A 58 0.11 -2.01 -10.65
CA LEU A 58 -0.96 -1.89 -9.66
C LEU A 58 -0.81 -2.95 -8.58
N GLN A 59 -0.54 -4.21 -8.95
CA GLN A 59 -0.30 -5.30 -8.02
C GLN A 59 0.87 -4.98 -7.08
N MET A 60 1.99 -4.47 -7.60
CA MET A 60 3.12 -4.06 -6.77
C MET A 60 2.76 -2.97 -5.74
N CYS A 61 1.88 -2.03 -6.11
CA CYS A 61 1.41 -1.01 -5.19
C CYS A 61 0.51 -1.61 -4.10
N ILE A 62 -0.38 -2.54 -4.46
CA ILE A 62 -1.23 -3.28 -3.51
C ILE A 62 -0.37 -4.07 -2.53
N ASP A 63 0.58 -4.87 -3.01
CA ASP A 63 1.48 -5.67 -2.17
C ASP A 63 2.25 -4.80 -1.17
N SER A 64 2.70 -3.62 -1.62
CA SER A 64 3.40 -2.64 -0.77
C SER A 64 2.48 -2.08 0.31
N ILE A 65 1.24 -1.73 -0.03
CA ILE A 65 0.24 -1.23 0.92
C ILE A 65 -0.12 -2.31 1.94
N GLU A 66 -0.32 -3.56 1.51
CA GLU A 66 -0.63 -4.69 2.39
C GLU A 66 0.51 -4.95 3.40
N ALA A 67 1.75 -4.95 2.93
CA ALA A 67 2.92 -5.11 3.80
C ALA A 67 3.01 -3.99 4.85
N LEU A 68 2.78 -2.74 4.44
CA LEU A 68 2.78 -1.59 5.35
C LEU A 68 1.60 -1.64 6.33
N ASN A 69 0.42 -2.06 5.88
CA ASN A 69 -0.75 -2.22 6.74
C ASN A 69 -0.52 -3.30 7.81
N LYS A 70 0.12 -4.41 7.45
CA LYS A 70 0.52 -5.45 8.41
C LYS A 70 1.49 -4.91 9.46
N GLN A 71 2.51 -4.16 9.05
CA GLN A 71 3.45 -3.52 9.98
C GLN A 71 2.76 -2.53 10.91
N TRP A 72 1.80 -1.76 10.40
CA TRP A 72 1.00 -0.84 11.20
C TRP A 72 0.18 -1.57 12.27
N ILE A 73 -0.53 -2.64 11.89
CA ILE A 73 -1.31 -3.46 12.81
C ILE A 73 -0.42 -4.05 13.91
N GLU A 74 0.72 -4.65 13.54
CA GLU A 74 1.67 -5.22 14.50
C GLU A 74 2.22 -4.16 15.47
N TRP A 75 2.55 -2.98 14.96
CA TRP A 75 3.00 -1.87 15.80
C TRP A 75 1.91 -1.40 16.77
N ALA A 76 0.68 -1.24 16.28
CA ALA A 76 -0.46 -0.79 17.08
C ALA A 76 -0.83 -1.80 18.18
N GLN A 77 -0.73 -3.10 17.89
CA GLN A 77 -0.93 -4.14 18.90
C GLN A 77 0.15 -4.11 19.99
N LYS A 78 1.43 -3.99 19.58
CA LYS A 78 2.56 -3.91 20.51
C LYS A 78 2.52 -2.65 21.38
N SER A 79 2.07 -1.52 20.84
CA SER A 79 1.94 -0.28 21.61
C SER A 79 0.82 -0.37 22.64
N LYS A 80 -0.30 -1.05 22.32
CA LYS A 80 -1.39 -1.29 23.26
C LYS A 80 -0.95 -2.16 24.44
N ILE A 81 -0.24 -3.27 24.18
CA ILE A 81 0.29 -4.17 25.21
C ILE A 81 1.24 -3.43 26.15
N LYS A 82 2.18 -2.64 25.60
CA LYS A 82 3.11 -1.84 26.42
C LYS A 82 2.39 -0.87 27.36
N LYS A 83 1.30 -0.26 26.91
CA LYS A 83 0.51 0.69 27.73
C LYS A 83 -0.23 -0.03 28.86
N GLU A 84 -0.79 -1.20 28.60
CA GLU A 84 -1.45 -2.03 29.61
C GLU A 84 -0.45 -2.54 30.67
N ASP A 85 0.75 -2.96 30.24
CA ASP A 85 1.82 -3.37 31.15
C ASP A 85 2.27 -2.19 32.04
N GLU A 86 2.52 -1.01 31.47
CA GLU A 86 2.95 0.18 32.20
C GLU A 86 1.89 0.65 33.23
N GLU A 87 0.60 0.63 32.86
CA GLU A 87 -0.52 0.91 33.76
C GLU A 87 -0.63 -0.15 34.88
N SER A 88 -0.31 -1.41 34.60
CA SER A 88 -0.29 -2.48 35.61
C SER A 88 0.85 -2.30 36.60
N TYR A 89 2.07 -2.02 36.13
CA TYR A 89 3.22 -1.75 36.98
C TYR A 89 3.03 -0.50 37.85
N GLU A 90 2.44 0.58 37.32
CA GLU A 90 2.11 1.77 38.11
C GLU A 90 1.11 1.48 39.23
N GLN A 91 0.09 0.65 38.98
CA GLN A 91 -0.89 0.26 40.00
C GLN A 91 -0.25 -0.58 41.11
N ILE A 92 0.64 -1.51 40.75
CA ILE A 92 1.39 -2.32 41.72
C ILE A 92 2.28 -1.41 42.57
N ALA A 93 3.03 -0.49 41.95
CA ALA A 93 3.93 0.43 42.64
C ALA A 93 3.19 1.34 43.64
N LYS A 94 2.07 1.94 43.22
CA LYS A 94 1.19 2.76 44.08
C LYS A 94 0.56 1.95 45.22
N GLY A 95 0.20 0.70 44.96
CA GLY A 95 -0.29 -0.23 45.98
C GLY A 95 0.76 -0.55 47.04
N SER A 96 2.00 -0.83 46.63
CA SER A 96 3.11 -1.15 47.54
C SER A 96 3.54 0.02 48.44
N GLU A 97 3.47 1.27 47.96
CA GLU A 97 3.73 2.45 48.79
C GLU A 97 2.66 2.64 49.88
N MET A 98 1.41 2.27 49.61
CA MET A 98 0.28 2.42 50.54
C MET A 98 0.34 1.47 51.74
N PHE A 99 1.02 0.32 51.62
CA PHE A 99 1.17 -0.69 52.69
C PHE A 99 2.49 -0.57 53.48
N SER A 100 3.24 0.53 53.31
CA SER A 100 4.58 0.70 53.91
C SER A 100 4.64 1.56 55.18
N TYR A 101 3.51 1.78 55.88
CA TYR A 101 3.43 2.49 57.17
C TYR A 101 3.35 1.56 58.39
#